data_AF-A0A3D1GE40-F1
#
_entry.id   AF-A0A3D1GE40-F1
#
_cell.length_a   1.000
_cell.length_b   1.000
_cell.length_c   1.000
_cell.angle_alpha   90.00
_cell.angle_beta   90.00
_cell.angle_gamma   90.00
#
_symmetry.space_group_name_H-M   'P 1'
#
loop_
_entity.id
_entity.type
_entity.pdbx_description
1 polymer ?
#
loop_
_entity_poly.entity_id
_entity_poly.type
_entity_poly.pdbx_seq_one_letter_code
_entity_poly.pdbx_strand_id
1 'polypeptide(L)' 'MRNVVIVSAKRTPIGAFGGSLASYTAPELGAAAIFEVVKSSGISMDMVQEVVMGNVLTA' A
#
# COMPACT_ATOMS: atom_id res chain seq x y z
N MET A 1 7.04 -12.91 -24.99
CA MET A 1 6.79 -12.48 -23.59
C MET A 1 6.23 -11.07 -23.61
N ARG A 2 5.38 -10.71 -22.65
CA ARG A 2 4.92 -9.32 -22.46
C ARG A 2 5.82 -8.63 -21.43
N ASN A 3 6.17 -7.37 -21.66
CA ASN A 3 6.97 -6.59 -20.71
C ASN A 3 6.12 -6.21 -19.50
N VAL A 4 6.72 -6.27 -18.31
CA VAL A 4 6.11 -5.84 -17.04
C VAL A 4 6.80 -4.57 -16.61
N VAL A 5 6.02 -3.57 -16.19
CA VAL A 5 6.52 -2.24 -15.81
C VAL A 5 5.93 -1.79 -14.47
N ILE A 6 6.68 -0.98 -13.73
CA ILE A 6 6.20 -0.30 -12.52
C ILE A 6 5.73 1.09 -12.94
N VAL A 7 4.45 1.40 -12.70
CA VAL A 7 3.81 2.65 -13.14
C VAL A 7 3.80 3.74 -12.06
N SER A 8 3.83 3.35 -10.78
CA SER A 8 3.79 4.28 -9.64
C SER A 8 4.27 3.59 -8.36
N ALA A 9 4.69 4.40 -7.38
CA ALA A 9 5.11 3.92 -6.07
C ALA A 9 4.80 4.95 -4.99
N LYS A 10 4.24 4.50 -3.85
CA LYS A 10 4.02 5.29 -2.63
C LYS A 10 4.33 4.43 -1.41
N ARG A 11 4.59 5.08 -0.27
CA ARG A 11 4.76 4.44 1.03
C ARG A 11 4.20 5.33 2.12
N THR A 12 3.84 4.73 3.24
CA THR A 12 3.65 5.47 4.49
C THR A 12 4.99 5.97 5.04
N PRO A 13 4.98 6.97 5.94
CA PRO A 13 6.11 7.22 6.83
C PRO A 13 6.44 5.98 7.66
N ILE A 14 7.69 5.85 8.09
CA ILE A 14 8.08 4.78 9.03
C ILE A 14 7.87 5.32 10.45
N GLY A 15 7.00 4.66 11.21
CA GLY A 15 6.77 4.98 12.62
C GLY A 15 7.82 4.34 13.52
N ALA A 16 8.18 5.02 14.60
CA ALA A 16 8.92 4.41 15.70
C ALA A 16 8.02 3.43 16.48
N PHE A 17 8.63 2.46 17.18
CA PHE A 17 7.91 1.57 18.08
C PHE A 17 7.15 2.36 19.15
N GLY A 18 5.84 2.13 19.28
CA GLY A 18 4.96 2.91 20.17
C GLY A 18 4.77 4.38 19.76
N GLY A 19 5.16 4.77 18.54
CA GLY A 19 5.09 6.15 18.06
C GLY A 19 3.76 6.50 17.37
N SER A 20 3.79 7.53 16.51
CA SER A 20 2.59 8.14 15.90
C SER A 20 1.74 7.22 15.02
N LEU A 21 2.27 6.07 14.59
CA LEU A 21 1.53 5.08 13.80
C LEU A 21 1.03 3.89 14.61
N ALA A 22 1.33 3.82 15.92
CA ALA A 22 1.04 2.65 16.75
C ALA A 22 -0.46 2.38 16.94
N SER A 23 -1.30 3.39 16.76
CA SER A 23 -2.76 3.24 16.85
C SER A 23 -3.41 2.68 15.59
N TYR A 24 -2.66 2.52 14.49
CA TYR A 24 -3.18 1.98 13.24
C TYR A 24 -2.79 0.51 13.10
N THR A 25 -3.72 -0.28 12.61
CA THR A 25 -3.48 -1.67 12.23
C THR A 25 -2.64 -1.76 10.95
N ALA A 26 -1.93 -2.87 10.76
CA ALA A 26 -1.16 -3.09 9.53
C ALA A 26 -2.01 -3.00 8.25
N PRO A 27 -3.24 -3.56 8.18
CA PRO A 27 -4.11 -3.37 7.02
C PRO A 27 -4.51 -1.92 6.76
N GLU A 28 -4.75 -1.10 7.79
CA GLU A 28 -5.07 0.33 7.60
C GLU A 28 -3.90 1.10 6.99
N LEU A 29 -2.68 0.82 7.44
CA LEU A 29 -1.46 1.42 6.87
C LEU A 29 -1.24 0.95 5.42
N GLY A 30 -1.46 -0.34 5.15
CA GLY A 30 -1.39 -0.89 3.79
C GLY A 30 -2.44 -0.28 2.86
N ALA A 31 -3.68 -0.15 3.34
CA ALA A 31 -4.78 0.45 2.59
C ALA A 31 -4.50 1.92 2.25
N ALA A 32 -3.93 2.70 3.19
CA ALA A 32 -3.54 4.08 2.94
C ALA A 32 -2.49 4.19 1.82
N ALA A 33 -1.47 3.32 1.83
CA ALA A 33 -0.45 3.29 0.78
C ALA A 33 -1.04 2.88 -0.60
N ILE A 34 -1.89 1.85 -0.63
CA ILE A 34 -2.53 1.35 -1.85
C ILE A 34 -3.47 2.40 -2.44
N PHE A 35 -4.31 3.03 -1.60
CA PHE A 35 -5.24 4.07 -2.05
C PHE A 35 -4.49 5.23 -2.71
N GLU A 36 -3.41 5.73 -2.09
CA GLU A 36 -2.68 6.87 -2.63
C GLU A 36 -1.86 6.51 -3.88
N VAL A 37 -1.29 5.30 -3.99
CA VAL A 37 -0.56 4.90 -5.20
C VAL A 37 -1.49 4.75 -6.40
N VAL A 38 -2.68 4.14 -6.22
CA VAL A 38 -3.67 4.01 -7.29
C VAL A 38 -4.21 5.37 -7.68
N LYS A 39 -4.62 6.18 -6.70
CA LYS A 39 -5.14 7.55 -6.94
C LYS A 39 -4.15 8.43 -7.70
N SER A 40 -2.88 8.46 -7.26
CA SER A 40 -1.86 9.32 -7.89
C SER A 40 -1.36 8.79 -9.25
N SER A 41 -1.61 7.51 -9.56
CA SER A 41 -1.29 6.93 -10.86
C SER A 41 -2.30 7.26 -11.98
N GLY A 42 -3.46 7.81 -11.62
CA GLY A 42 -4.56 8.06 -12.58
C GLY A 42 -5.27 6.78 -13.05
N ILE A 43 -4.99 5.63 -12.43
CA ILE A 43 -5.63 4.35 -12.72
C ILE A 43 -6.96 4.27 -11.97
N SER A 44 -8.01 3.85 -12.67
CA SER A 44 -9.31 3.58 -12.07
C SER A 44 -9.25 2.33 -11.19
N MET A 45 -9.89 2.35 -10.02
CA MET A 45 -9.79 1.28 -9.02
C MET A 45 -10.33 -0.06 -9.52
N ASP A 46 -11.32 -0.05 -10.41
CA ASP A 46 -11.89 -1.25 -11.04
C ASP A 46 -10.93 -1.95 -12.02
N MET A 47 -9.85 -1.29 -12.44
CA MET A 47 -8.79 -1.92 -13.24
C MET A 47 -7.79 -2.73 -12.41
N VAL A 48 -7.80 -2.61 -11.08
CA VAL A 48 -6.93 -3.39 -10.20
C VAL A 48 -7.48 -4.81 -10.11
N GLN A 49 -6.73 -5.77 -10.66
CA GLN A 49 -7.15 -7.17 -10.72
C GLN A 49 -6.76 -7.97 -9.48
N GLU A 50 -5.64 -7.62 -8.84
CA GLU A 50 -5.10 -8.35 -7.71
C GLU A 50 -4.28 -7.41 -6.81
N VAL A 51 -4.32 -7.67 -5.51
CA VAL A 51 -3.48 -7.01 -4.51
C VAL A 51 -2.68 -8.08 -3.78
N VAL A 52 -1.36 -7.96 -3.82
CA VAL A 52 -0.45 -8.83 -3.05
C VAL A 52 0.22 -7.97 -1.98
N MET A 53 -0.07 -8.28 -0.71
CA MET A 53 0.45 -7.55 0.46
C MET A 53 1.20 -8.49 1.40
N GLY A 54 2.45 -8.16 1.70
CA GLY A 54 3.23 -8.86 2.70
C GLY A 54 2.93 -8.36 4.10
N ASN A 55 2.65 -9.28 5.03
CA ASN A 55 2.56 -8.98 6.46
C ASN A 55 3.20 -10.13 7.26
N VAL A 56 4.08 -9.80 8.22
CA VAL A 56 4.83 -10.80 8.99
C VAL A 56 4.12 -11.14 10.30
N LEU A 57 3.64 -10.12 11.03
CA LEU A 57 2.98 -10.27 12.32
C LEU A 57 1.53 -9.79 12.18
N THR A 58 0.57 -10.69 12.41
CA THR A 58 -0.88 -10.44 12.28
C THR A 58 -1.59 -10.23 13.61
N ALA A 59 -0.86 -10.36 14.72
CA ALA A 59 -1.39 -10.39 16.08
C ALA A 59 -1.73 -9.00 16.62
#